data_AF-A0A1E9DLW0-F1
#
_entry.id   AF-A0A1E9DLW0-F1
#
_cell.length_a   1.000
_cell.length_b   1.000
_cell.length_c   1.000
_cell.angle_alpha   90.00
_cell.angle_beta   90.00
_cell.angle_gamma   90.00
#
_symmetry.space_group_name_H-M   'P 1'
#
loop_
_entity.id
_entity.type
_entity.pdbx_description
1 polymer ?
#
loop_
_entity_poly.entity_id
_entity_poly.type
_entity_poly.pdbx_seq_one_letter_code
_entity_poly.pdbx_strand_id
1 'polypeptide(L)' 'MVGAPKFYGNLFGYGYLKLMAKLIVGTSDKDIDKSLELVGLKDRGKEKLASYSLRMKQKLGMTYQLPYL' A
#
# COMPACT_ATOMS: atom_id res chain seq x y z
N MET A 1 2.24 20.02 -10.56
CA MET A 1 2.08 18.88 -9.63
C MET A 1 3.44 18.61 -8.99
N VAL A 2 3.61 18.85 -7.69
CA VAL A 2 4.81 18.41 -6.98
C VAL A 2 4.76 16.89 -6.97
N GLY A 3 5.51 16.27 -7.87
CA GLY A 3 5.52 14.82 -8.04
C GLY A 3 5.86 14.18 -6.70
N ALA A 4 5.01 13.23 -6.26
CA ALA A 4 5.32 12.39 -5.13
C ALA A 4 6.79 11.95 -5.21
N PRO A 5 7.54 11.97 -4.09
CA PRO A 5 8.97 11.68 -4.09
C PRO A 5 9.28 10.47 -4.99
N LYS A 6 10.29 10.58 -5.88
CA LYS A 6 10.69 9.51 -6.82
C LYS A 6 10.82 8.13 -6.15
N PHE A 7 11.06 8.10 -4.83
CA PHE A 7 11.00 6.93 -3.96
C PHE A 7 9.72 6.10 -4.09
N TYR A 8 8.54 6.72 -4.16
CA TYR A 8 7.26 6.00 -4.25
C TYR A 8 7.06 5.28 -5.59
N GLY A 9 7.67 5.76 -6.67
CA GLY A 9 7.53 5.13 -7.99
C GLY A 9 8.20 3.75 -8.10
N ASN A 10 9.31 3.56 -7.38
CA ASN A 10 10.06 2.30 -7.35
C ASN A 10 9.59 1.33 -6.25
N LEU A 11 8.75 1.81 -5.33
CA LEU A 11 8.16 0.98 -4.28
C LEU A 11 7.07 0.09 -4.86
N PHE A 12 7.05 -1.16 -4.41
CA PHE A 12 5.97 -2.11 -4.67
C PHE A 12 4.77 -1.80 -3.77
N GLY A 13 3.55 -2.14 -4.20
CA GLY A 13 2.34 -1.94 -3.38
C GLY A 13 2.45 -2.57 -1.99
N TYR A 14 2.98 -3.79 -1.92
CA TYR A 14 3.29 -4.48 -0.66
C TYR A 14 4.41 -3.79 0.13
N GLY A 15 5.46 -3.32 -0.55
CA GLY A 15 6.58 -2.62 0.09
C GLY A 15 6.17 -1.30 0.74
N TYR A 16 5.22 -0.59 0.13
CA TYR A 16 4.62 0.61 0.70
C TYR A 16 3.85 0.30 1.99
N LEU A 17 2.95 -0.69 1.96
CA LEU A 17 2.19 -1.05 3.15
C LEU A 17 3.08 -1.64 4.25
N LYS A 18 4.16 -2.36 3.90
CA LYS A 18 5.15 -2.83 4.87
C LYS A 18 5.92 -1.70 5.53
N LEU A 19 6.21 -0.62 4.79
CA LEU A 19 6.79 0.59 5.38
C LEU A 19 5.80 1.24 6.37
N MET A 20 4.52 1.28 6.03
CA MET A 20 3.49 1.87 6.89
C MET A 20 3.19 1.01 8.11
N ALA A 21 3.09 -0.30 7.95
CA ALA A 21 2.97 -1.26 9.04
C ALA A 21 4.10 -1.14 10.07
N LYS A 22 5.33 -0.78 9.66
CA LYS A 22 6.43 -0.52 10.60
C LYS A 22 6.23 0.73 11.46
N LEU A 23 5.41 1.67 11.02
CA LEU A 23 5.09 2.89 11.77
C LEU A 23 3.96 2.65 12.79
N ILE A 24 3.23 1.54 12.67
CA ILE A 24 2.10 1.18 13.52
C ILE A 24 2.51 0.00 14.42
N VAL A 25 2.45 0.18 15.73
CA VAL A 25 2.85 -0.87 16.68
C VAL A 25 1.86 -2.03 16.63
N GLY A 26 2.36 -3.25 16.38
CA GLY A 26 1.55 -4.48 16.42
C GLY A 26 1.06 -4.99 15.06
N THR A 27 1.37 -4.31 13.94
CA THR A 27 0.98 -4.77 12.61
C THR A 27 1.85 -5.95 12.14
N SER A 28 1.21 -7.05 11.76
CA SER A 28 1.88 -8.22 11.21
C SER A 28 1.84 -8.24 9.67
N ASP A 29 2.69 -9.04 9.04
CA ASP A 29 2.64 -9.24 7.57
C ASP A 29 1.26 -9.77 7.10
N LYS A 30 0.52 -10.48 7.97
CA LYS A 30 -0.86 -10.94 7.66
C LYS A 30 -1.87 -9.80 7.58
N ASP A 31 -1.65 -8.73 8.33
CA ASP A 31 -2.54 -7.57 8.36
C ASP A 31 -2.36 -6.71 7.09
N ILE A 32 -1.13 -6.70 6.54
CA ILE A 32 -0.84 -6.13 5.23
C ILE A 32 -1.60 -6.88 4.13
N ASP A 33 -1.54 -8.22 4.15
CA ASP A 33 -2.24 -9.05 3.17
C ASP A 33 -3.76 -8.85 3.23
N LYS A 34 -4.33 -8.80 4.45
CA LYS A 34 -5.75 -8.47 4.65
C LYS A 34 -6.11 -7.08 4.13
N SER A 35 -5.25 -6.09 4.38
CA SER A 35 -5.46 -4.72 3.91
C SER A 35 -5.49 -4.65 2.37
N LEU A 36 -4.56 -5.35 1.70
CA LEU A 36 -4.56 -5.47 0.24
C LEU A 36 -5.79 -6.20 -0.28
N GLU A 37 -6.25 -7.23 0.40
CA GLU A 37 -7.45 -7.98 0.04
C GLU A 37 -8.70 -7.10 0.11
N LEU A 38 -8.87 -6.33 1.20
CA LEU A 38 -10.02 -5.44 1.40
C LEU A 38 -10.12 -4.34 0.35
N VAL A 39 -8.99 -3.84 -0.14
CA VAL A 39 -8.97 -2.82 -1.21
C VAL A 39 -8.91 -3.42 -2.62
N GLY A 40 -8.93 -4.76 -2.73
CA GLY A 40 -8.93 -5.49 -4.00
C GLY A 40 -7.60 -5.38 -4.78
N LEU A 41 -6.47 -5.30 -4.07
CA LEU A 41 -5.12 -5.15 -4.65
C LEU A 41 -4.17 -6.31 -4.29
N LYS A 42 -4.68 -7.40 -3.70
CA LYS A 42 -3.89 -8.58 -3.29
C LYS A 42 -2.98 -9.10 -4.40
N ASP A 43 -3.51 -9.35 -5.58
CA ASP A 43 -2.75 -9.89 -6.72
C ASP A 43 -1.79 -8.87 -7.34
N ARG A 44 -1.97 -7.58 -7.04
CA ARG A 44 -1.17 -6.47 -7.57
C ARG A 44 -0.11 -6.00 -6.58
N GLY A 45 -0.07 -6.53 -5.35
CA GLY A 45 0.88 -6.10 -4.30
C GLY A 45 2.35 -6.23 -4.68
N LYS A 46 2.67 -7.15 -5.61
CA LYS A 46 4.03 -7.36 -6.15
C LYS A 46 4.38 -6.44 -7.33
N GLU A 47 3.49 -5.54 -7.72
CA GLU A 47 3.74 -4.56 -8.78
C GLU A 47 4.18 -3.23 -8.21
N LYS A 48 4.92 -2.46 -9.02
CA LYS A 48 5.38 -1.12 -8.64
C LYS A 48 4.19 -0.17 -8.57
N LEU A 49 4.18 0.71 -7.57
CA LEU A 49 3.19 1.79 -7.45
C LEU A 49 3.16 2.72 -8.67
N ALA A 50 4.26 2.85 -9.40
CA ALA A 50 4.26 3.58 -10.67
C ALA A 50 3.26 3.01 -11.70
N SER A 51 3.03 1.69 -11.69
CA SER A 51 2.08 1.00 -12.57
C SER A 51 0.62 1.13 -12.12
N TYR A 52 0.38 1.59 -10.88
CA TYR A 52 -0.96 1.73 -10.35
C TYR A 52 -1.68 2.91 -11.00
N SER A 53 -2.92 2.67 -11.42
CA SER A 53 -3.83 3.74 -11.81
C SER A 53 -4.10 4.69 -10.65
N LEU A 54 -4.64 5.88 -10.94
CA LEU A 54 -5.01 6.85 -9.91
C LEU A 54 -5.99 6.25 -8.89
N ARG A 55 -7.01 5.50 -9.35
CA ARG A 55 -7.97 4.82 -8.46
C ARG A 55 -7.31 3.78 -7.56
N MET A 56 -6.33 3.03 -8.08
CA MET A 56 -5.59 2.06 -7.27
C MET A 56 -4.74 2.75 -6.20
N LYS A 57 -4.11 3.88 -6.51
CA LYS A 57 -3.38 4.70 -5.53
C LYS A 57 -4.31 5.27 -4.47
N GLN A 58 -5.50 5.73 -4.86
CA GLN A 58 -6.54 6.18 -3.92
C GLN A 58 -6.98 5.05 -2.99
N LYS A 59 -7.33 3.88 -3.53
CA LYS A 59 -7.69 2.69 -2.74
C LYS A 59 -6.59 2.28 -1.78
N LEU A 60 -5.33 2.28 -2.24
CA LEU A 60 -4.18 1.99 -1.40
C LEU A 60 -3.99 3.05 -0.31
N GLY A 61 -4.20 4.33 -0.60
CA GLY A 61 -4.16 5.40 0.41
C GLY A 61 -5.29 5.31 1.45
N MET A 62 -6.38 4.60 1.15
CA MET A 62 -7.45 4.35 2.12
C MET A 62 -7.14 3.21 3.09
N THR A 63 -6.07 2.43 2.88
CA THR A 63 -5.76 1.31 3.78
C THR A 63 -5.46 1.75 5.21
N TYR A 64 -4.99 2.98 5.45
CA TYR A 64 -4.79 3.56 6.79
C TYR A 64 -6.09 3.81 7.57
N GLN A 65 -7.24 3.64 6.93
CA GLN A 65 -8.55 3.73 7.58
C GLN A 65 -9.06 2.33 7.98
N LEU A 66 -8.34 1.27 7.61
CA LEU A 66 -8.72 -0.10 7.94
C LEU A 66 -8.14 -0.47 9.30
N PRO A 67 -8.82 -1.33 10.08
CA PRO A 67 -8.37 -1.72 11.42
C PRO A 67 -7.08 -2.56 11.45
N TYR A 68 -6.47 -2.79 10.28
CA TYR A 68 -5.29 -3.63 10.07
C TYR A 68 -4.02 -2.80 9.80
N LEU A 69 -4.15 -1.48 9.59
CA LEU A 69 -3.08 -0.51 9.37
C LEU A 69 -3.50 0.83 9.99
#